data_AF-A0A2T2VK30-F1
#
_entry.id   AF-A0A2T2VK30-F1
#
_cell.length_a   1.000
_cell.length_b   1.000
_cell.length_c   1.000
_cell.angle_alpha   90.00
_cell.angle_beta   90.00
_cell.angle_gamma   90.00
#
_symmetry.space_group_name_H-M   'P 1'
#
loop_
_entity.id
_entity.type
_entity.pdbx_description
1 polymer ?
#
loop_
_entity_poly.entity_id
_entity_poly.type
_entity_poly.pdbx_seq_one_letter_code
_entity_poly.pdbx_strand_id
1 'polypeptide(L)'
;DAVDLLISKTEEEAKQKVTSVNTNNLKRQNFDKGTHQQALEIVENDEALQESYTTVLFNPEWHKGVIGIAASRLIENYFRPTILLTESNGLAVGSARSVPDFNLYEALKQCDDLLEQYGGHKAAAGLALKKENLEAFTQKFEEVVQANIHPELLIPVLEYDIELAINEITPSFCRTIQRFGPFGPENMKPVLYSKNAKNKYPPKVVGENHLKLFIGQEEGGLDAIAFNLHHYLEPVQDGKPFDICYTIEENVWNGKVNVQAVVNHVSVNVEQGEIVGLLGPNGAGKTTTFYMMVGLIKPDKGRIFLDNLELTKEPMYKRGQRGIGYLAQEASVFRKLTVEENIKAILEITKKSKQQQNERLEQLINEFGLEKVRYSKGDLISGGERRRTEIARALAADPNFILLDEPFAGVDPIAVEDIQSIVAKLKKINIGILITDHNVQETLSITDRTYLLFEGKILKAGTAEELAEDEQVRRVYLGKNFELKRKKSVDEGS
;
A
#
# COMPACT_ATOMS: atom_id res chain seq x y z
N ASP A 1 -25.18 -6.10 26.95
CA ASP A 1 -23.82 -5.51 26.81
C ASP A 1 -23.42 -5.10 25.40
N ALA A 2 -23.14 -6.02 24.46
CA ALA A 2 -22.74 -5.62 23.11
C ALA A 2 -23.83 -4.82 22.36
N VAL A 3 -25.09 -5.27 22.46
CA VAL A 3 -26.24 -4.53 21.92
C VAL A 3 -26.38 -3.18 22.61
N ASP A 4 -26.34 -3.16 23.95
CA ASP A 4 -26.43 -1.92 24.75
C ASP A 4 -25.36 -0.90 24.36
N LEU A 5 -24.14 -1.36 24.08
CA LEU A 5 -23.05 -0.51 23.61
C LEU A 5 -23.40 0.15 22.27
N LEU A 6 -23.93 -0.60 21.31
CA LEU A 6 -24.27 -0.11 19.98
C LEU A 6 -25.46 0.87 19.98
N ILE A 7 -26.36 0.75 20.96
CA ILE A 7 -27.54 1.63 21.09
C ILE A 7 -27.37 2.73 22.14
N SER A 8 -26.19 2.84 22.75
CA SER A 8 -25.89 3.84 23.78
C SER A 8 -26.08 5.26 23.21
N LYS A 9 -26.78 6.12 23.95
CA LYS A 9 -27.09 7.50 23.52
C LYS A 9 -26.11 8.52 24.06
N THR A 10 -25.32 8.11 25.06
CA THR A 10 -24.33 8.95 25.71
C THR A 10 -22.96 8.27 25.75
N GLU A 11 -21.90 9.07 25.79
CA GLU A 11 -20.53 8.57 25.87
C GLU A 11 -20.25 7.83 27.19
N GLU A 12 -20.89 8.24 28.29
CA GLU A 12 -20.73 7.57 29.59
C GLU A 12 -21.31 6.15 29.59
N GLU A 13 -22.53 5.97 29.08
CA GLU A 13 -23.15 4.65 28.91
C GLU A 13 -22.27 3.75 28.03
N ALA A 14 -21.76 4.30 26.92
CA ALA A 14 -20.88 3.57 26.02
C ALA A 14 -19.58 3.15 26.73
N LYS A 15 -18.90 4.03 27.47
CA LYS A 15 -17.66 3.72 28.19
C LYS A 15 -17.83 2.60 29.23
N GLN A 16 -18.95 2.60 29.96
CA GLN A 16 -19.25 1.54 30.91
C GLN A 16 -19.42 0.19 30.21
N LYS A 17 -20.16 0.17 29.09
CA LYS A 17 -20.39 -1.07 28.31
C LYS A 17 -19.12 -1.56 27.61
N VAL A 18 -18.28 -0.66 27.11
CA VAL A 18 -16.94 -1.02 26.54
C VAL A 18 -16.11 -1.78 27.56
N THR A 19 -16.07 -1.34 28.82
CA THR A 19 -15.27 -1.98 29.86
C THR A 19 -15.74 -3.41 30.14
N SER A 20 -17.06 -3.62 30.21
CA SER A 20 -17.65 -4.97 30.37
C SER A 20 -17.33 -5.88 29.17
N VAL A 21 -17.56 -5.39 27.95
CA VAL A 21 -17.27 -6.12 26.71
C VAL A 21 -15.80 -6.50 26.62
N ASN A 22 -14.89 -5.57 26.92
CA ASN A 22 -13.45 -5.82 26.89
C ASN A 22 -13.03 -6.87 27.93
N THR A 23 -13.57 -6.79 29.15
CA THR A 23 -13.30 -7.76 30.22
C THR A 23 -13.75 -9.18 29.81
N ASN A 24 -14.95 -9.30 29.24
CA ASN A 24 -15.45 -10.58 28.76
C ASN A 24 -14.64 -11.11 27.57
N ASN A 25 -14.18 -10.23 26.69
CA ASN A 25 -13.29 -10.60 25.58
C ASN A 25 -11.93 -11.13 26.09
N LEU A 26 -11.31 -10.48 27.07
CA LEU A 26 -10.04 -10.93 27.66
C LEU A 26 -10.19 -12.30 28.34
N LYS A 27 -11.27 -12.51 29.10
CA LYS A 27 -11.58 -13.83 29.68
C LYS A 27 -11.75 -14.89 28.59
N ARG A 28 -12.51 -14.58 27.53
CA ARG A 28 -12.71 -15.47 26.39
C ARG A 28 -11.39 -15.85 25.72
N GLN A 29 -10.51 -14.88 25.46
CA GLN A 29 -9.19 -15.13 24.84
C GLN A 29 -8.32 -16.06 25.69
N ASN A 30 -8.35 -15.93 27.01
CA ASN A 30 -7.60 -16.82 27.90
C ASN A 30 -8.16 -18.25 27.87
N PHE A 31 -9.49 -18.42 27.96
CA PHE A 31 -10.11 -19.75 27.85
C PHE A 31 -9.84 -20.41 26.49
N ASP A 32 -9.90 -19.63 25.42
CA ASP A 32 -9.63 -20.08 24.05
C ASP A 32 -8.19 -20.56 23.87
N LYS A 33 -7.18 -19.78 24.33
CA LYS A 33 -5.78 -20.19 24.32
C LYS A 33 -5.54 -21.48 25.09
N GLY A 34 -6.09 -21.59 26.30
CA GLY A 34 -5.95 -22.80 27.13
C GLY A 34 -6.60 -24.03 26.47
N THR A 35 -7.80 -23.87 25.93
CA THR A 35 -8.52 -24.96 25.23
C THR A 35 -7.75 -25.43 24.00
N HIS A 36 -7.25 -24.51 23.18
CA HIS A 36 -6.49 -24.85 21.98
C HIS A 36 -5.17 -25.54 22.31
N GLN A 37 -4.43 -25.07 23.32
CA GLN A 37 -3.18 -25.70 23.73
C GLN A 37 -3.41 -27.12 24.28
N GLN A 38 -4.41 -27.32 25.13
CA GLN A 38 -4.76 -28.66 25.61
C GLN A 38 -5.18 -29.59 24.47
N ALA A 39 -5.94 -29.09 23.50
CA ALA A 39 -6.33 -29.87 22.34
C ALA A 39 -5.13 -30.27 21.47
N LEU A 40 -4.17 -29.37 21.27
CA LEU A 40 -2.91 -29.68 20.60
C LEU A 40 -2.12 -30.76 21.33
N GLU A 41 -1.94 -30.61 22.64
CA GLU A 41 -1.22 -31.58 23.47
C GLU A 41 -1.87 -32.97 23.43
N ILE A 42 -3.20 -33.07 23.38
CA ILE A 42 -3.89 -34.36 23.25
C ILE A 42 -3.55 -35.04 21.91
N VAL A 43 -3.57 -34.30 20.80
CA VAL A 43 -3.27 -34.85 19.47
C VAL A 43 -1.78 -35.17 19.32
N GLU A 44 -0.89 -34.32 19.84
CA GLU A 44 0.56 -34.53 19.78
C GLU A 44 1.02 -35.77 20.57
N ASN A 45 0.31 -36.15 21.62
CA ASN A 45 0.64 -37.29 22.47
C ASN A 45 -0.06 -38.61 22.09
N ASP A 46 -0.87 -38.62 21.03
CA ASP A 46 -1.61 -39.80 20.57
C ASP A 46 -1.31 -40.10 19.10
N GLU A 47 -0.48 -41.13 18.86
CA GLU A 47 -0.08 -41.54 17.51
C GLU A 47 -1.26 -41.93 16.62
N ALA A 48 -2.32 -42.54 17.18
CA ALA A 48 -3.50 -42.93 16.41
C ALA A 48 -4.27 -41.69 15.93
N LEU A 49 -4.37 -40.67 16.79
CA LEU A 49 -4.96 -39.39 16.41
C LEU A 49 -4.11 -38.66 15.37
N GLN A 50 -2.79 -38.80 15.34
CA GLN A 50 -1.97 -38.13 14.31
C GLN A 50 -2.24 -38.66 12.90
N GLU A 51 -2.51 -39.96 12.76
CA GLU A 51 -2.77 -40.59 11.46
C GLU A 51 -4.25 -40.55 11.01
N SER A 52 -5.15 -40.07 11.87
CA SER A 52 -6.59 -40.02 11.62
C SER A 52 -7.01 -38.99 10.56
N TYR A 53 -8.12 -39.24 9.88
CA TYR A 53 -8.79 -38.33 8.94
C TYR A 53 -9.63 -37.27 9.65
N THR A 54 -9.90 -37.44 10.95
CA THR A 54 -10.65 -36.49 11.78
C THR A 54 -9.96 -36.21 13.11
N THR A 55 -10.35 -35.12 13.75
CA THR A 55 -10.01 -34.85 15.15
C THR A 55 -11.31 -34.74 15.94
N VAL A 56 -11.61 -35.69 16.84
CA VAL A 56 -12.76 -35.60 17.76
C VAL A 56 -12.26 -35.66 19.19
N LEU A 57 -12.37 -34.55 19.92
CA LEU A 57 -11.88 -34.46 21.30
C LEU A 57 -12.99 -34.05 22.25
N PHE A 58 -12.96 -34.60 23.46
CA PHE A 58 -13.88 -34.26 24.55
C PHE A 58 -13.10 -33.91 25.81
N ASN A 59 -13.44 -32.77 26.40
CA ASN A 59 -13.00 -32.42 27.74
C ASN A 59 -14.13 -31.70 28.49
N PRO A 60 -14.58 -32.22 29.65
CA PRO A 60 -15.71 -31.64 30.38
C PRO A 60 -15.42 -30.25 30.96
N GLU A 61 -14.15 -29.85 31.07
CA GLU A 61 -13.74 -28.56 31.61
C GLU A 61 -13.68 -27.44 30.55
N TRP A 62 -13.79 -27.79 29.26
CA TRP A 62 -13.72 -26.79 28.19
C TRP A 62 -14.93 -25.87 28.19
N HIS A 63 -14.68 -24.58 27.96
CA HIS A 63 -15.76 -23.60 27.97
C HIS A 63 -16.53 -23.62 26.64
N LYS A 64 -17.85 -23.90 26.69
CA LYS A 64 -18.74 -24.01 25.51
C LYS A 64 -18.66 -22.81 24.54
N GLY A 65 -18.38 -21.61 25.05
CA GLY A 65 -18.25 -20.40 24.25
C GLY A 65 -16.97 -20.27 23.43
N VAL A 66 -15.95 -21.14 23.62
CA VAL A 66 -14.65 -21.03 22.94
C VAL A 66 -14.28 -22.27 22.11
N ILE A 67 -14.89 -23.43 22.36
CA ILE A 67 -14.60 -24.67 21.62
C ILE A 67 -14.67 -24.54 20.10
N GLY A 68 -15.58 -23.70 19.57
CA GLY A 68 -15.67 -23.46 18.13
C GLY A 68 -14.52 -22.64 17.56
N ILE A 69 -13.87 -21.78 18.36
CA ILE A 69 -12.68 -21.01 17.98
C ILE A 69 -11.46 -21.90 18.05
N ALA A 70 -11.32 -22.66 19.14
CA ALA A 70 -10.25 -23.63 19.32
C ALA A 70 -10.27 -24.73 18.22
N ALA A 71 -11.46 -25.21 17.84
CA ALA A 71 -11.62 -26.16 16.73
C ALA A 71 -11.14 -25.55 15.40
N SER A 72 -11.51 -24.30 15.10
CA SER A 72 -11.05 -23.61 13.89
C SER A 72 -9.53 -23.47 13.85
N ARG A 73 -8.87 -23.15 14.97
CA ARG A 73 -7.40 -23.10 15.03
C ARG A 73 -6.76 -24.48 14.87
N LEU A 74 -7.34 -25.51 15.46
CA LEU A 74 -6.79 -26.87 15.36
C LEU A 74 -6.84 -27.41 13.93
N ILE A 75 -7.82 -26.98 13.11
CA ILE A 75 -7.83 -27.25 11.67
C ILE A 75 -6.64 -26.61 10.96
N GLU A 76 -6.18 -25.43 11.37
CA GLU A 76 -5.00 -24.81 10.75
C GLU A 76 -3.72 -25.63 10.97
N ASN A 77 -3.67 -26.45 12.03
CA ASN A 77 -2.55 -27.33 12.35
C ASN A 77 -2.59 -28.67 11.61
N TYR A 78 -3.75 -29.32 11.56
CA TYR A 78 -3.89 -30.70 11.07
C TYR A 78 -4.70 -30.84 9.77
N PHE A 79 -5.27 -29.73 9.28
CA PHE A 79 -6.03 -29.61 8.04
C PHE A 79 -7.02 -30.75 7.78
N ARG A 80 -7.88 -31.03 8.78
CA ARG A 80 -8.87 -32.10 8.71
C ARG A 80 -10.14 -31.78 9.51
N PRO A 81 -11.31 -32.39 9.20
CA PRO A 81 -12.54 -32.15 9.96
C PRO A 81 -12.35 -32.35 11.46
N THR A 82 -12.72 -31.33 12.24
CA THR A 82 -12.41 -31.25 13.67
C THR A 82 -13.65 -30.95 14.50
N ILE A 83 -13.84 -31.72 15.57
CA ILE A 83 -14.94 -31.61 16.53
C ILE A 83 -14.35 -31.50 17.93
N LEU A 84 -14.67 -30.41 18.63
CA LEU A 84 -14.37 -30.26 20.06
C LEU A 84 -15.68 -30.28 20.87
N LEU A 85 -15.70 -31.08 21.93
CA LEU A 85 -16.86 -31.35 22.79
C LEU A 85 -16.57 -30.99 24.24
N THR A 86 -17.58 -30.48 24.94
CA THR A 86 -17.56 -30.26 26.39
C THR A 86 -18.84 -30.77 27.05
N GLU A 87 -18.85 -30.87 28.38
CA GLU A 87 -20.02 -31.29 29.13
C GLU A 87 -20.98 -30.12 29.38
N SER A 88 -22.26 -30.30 29.06
CA SER A 88 -23.33 -29.35 29.36
C SER A 88 -24.64 -30.08 29.58
N ASN A 89 -25.26 -29.88 30.74
CA ASN A 89 -26.55 -30.51 31.11
C ASN A 89 -26.54 -32.05 30.96
N GLY A 90 -25.43 -32.70 31.29
CA GLY A 90 -25.26 -34.16 31.20
C GLY A 90 -25.01 -34.71 29.79
N LEU A 91 -24.97 -33.85 28.77
CA LEU A 91 -24.65 -34.22 27.38
C LEU A 91 -23.25 -33.73 27.01
N ALA A 92 -22.64 -34.39 26.04
CA ALA A 92 -21.48 -33.87 25.32
C ALA A 92 -22.02 -32.90 24.24
N VAL A 93 -21.64 -31.62 24.34
CA VAL A 93 -22.08 -30.57 23.42
C VAL A 93 -20.86 -29.95 22.78
N GLY A 94 -20.88 -29.82 21.45
CA GLY A 94 -19.68 -29.51 20.69
C GLY A 94 -19.86 -28.51 19.59
N SER A 95 -18.73 -28.17 18.99
CA SER A 95 -18.67 -27.45 17.74
C SER A 95 -17.76 -28.20 16.77
N ALA A 96 -18.29 -28.44 15.59
CA ALA A 96 -17.60 -29.07 14.49
C ALA A 96 -17.21 -28.01 13.45
N ARG A 97 -16.04 -28.22 12.83
CA ARG A 97 -15.47 -27.39 11.78
C ARG A 97 -14.94 -28.29 10.67
N SER A 98 -15.05 -27.81 9.44
CA SER A 98 -14.64 -28.54 8.24
C SER A 98 -13.43 -27.89 7.58
N VAL A 99 -12.70 -28.68 6.81
CA VAL A 99 -11.80 -28.16 5.77
C VAL A 99 -12.60 -27.61 4.58
N PRO A 100 -12.00 -26.75 3.74
CA PRO A 100 -12.63 -26.31 2.50
C PRO A 100 -13.16 -27.48 1.67
N ASP A 101 -14.30 -27.27 1.00
CA ASP A 101 -14.96 -28.22 0.09
C ASP A 101 -15.43 -29.57 0.66
N PHE A 102 -15.15 -29.89 1.93
CA PHE A 102 -15.76 -31.02 2.61
C PHE A 102 -17.11 -30.64 3.28
N ASN A 103 -18.18 -31.38 2.95
CA ASN A 103 -19.51 -31.10 3.50
C ASN A 103 -19.74 -31.80 4.85
N LEU A 104 -19.35 -31.11 5.92
CA LEU A 104 -19.49 -31.58 7.29
C LEU A 104 -20.93 -31.93 7.69
N TYR A 105 -21.91 -31.18 7.19
CA TYR A 105 -23.31 -31.42 7.55
C TYR A 105 -23.81 -32.78 7.06
N GLU A 106 -23.45 -33.18 5.83
CA GLU A 106 -23.81 -34.51 5.31
C GLU A 106 -23.05 -35.63 6.04
N ALA A 107 -21.82 -35.38 6.48
CA ALA A 107 -21.07 -36.33 7.31
C ALA A 107 -21.76 -36.54 8.68
N LEU A 108 -22.18 -35.46 9.34
CA LEU A 108 -22.90 -35.54 10.62
C LEU A 108 -24.27 -36.22 10.47
N LYS A 109 -24.96 -35.99 9.36
CA LYS A 109 -26.24 -36.64 9.05
C LYS A 109 -26.12 -38.16 8.91
N GLN A 110 -24.98 -38.67 8.48
CA GLN A 110 -24.73 -40.13 8.47
C GLN A 110 -24.48 -40.70 9.88
N CYS A 111 -24.28 -39.83 10.88
CA CYS A 111 -24.12 -40.16 12.29
C CYS A 111 -25.35 -39.78 13.14
N ASP A 112 -26.50 -39.48 12.51
CA ASP A 112 -27.74 -38.98 13.14
C ASP A 112 -28.25 -39.87 14.29
N ASP A 113 -28.10 -41.19 14.15
CA ASP A 113 -28.47 -42.21 15.14
C ASP A 113 -27.71 -42.11 16.47
N LEU A 114 -26.54 -41.46 16.48
CA LEU A 114 -25.70 -41.28 17.66
C LEU A 114 -25.82 -39.87 18.26
N LEU A 115 -26.52 -38.96 17.58
CA LEU A 115 -26.67 -37.56 17.94
C LEU A 115 -28.07 -37.29 18.51
N GLU A 116 -28.13 -36.53 19.61
CA GLU A 116 -29.40 -36.04 20.15
C GLU A 116 -29.88 -34.80 19.39
N GLN A 117 -28.94 -33.96 18.96
CA GLN A 117 -29.21 -32.76 18.18
C GLN A 117 -27.98 -32.39 17.36
N TYR A 118 -28.16 -31.94 16.13
CA TYR A 118 -27.14 -31.22 15.38
C TYR A 118 -27.77 -30.21 14.43
N GLY A 119 -26.98 -29.24 14.00
CA GLY A 119 -27.42 -28.23 13.05
C GLY A 119 -26.29 -27.29 12.65
N GLY A 120 -26.37 -26.76 11.44
CA GLY A 120 -25.37 -25.87 10.90
C GLY A 120 -25.33 -25.87 9.38
N HIS A 121 -24.14 -25.63 8.84
CA HIS A 121 -23.86 -25.56 7.41
C HIS A 121 -22.66 -26.43 7.05
N LYS A 122 -22.30 -26.45 5.76
CA LYS A 122 -21.22 -27.30 5.23
C LYS A 122 -19.87 -27.13 5.94
N ALA A 123 -19.54 -25.94 6.42
CA ALA A 123 -18.24 -25.63 7.03
C ALA A 123 -18.23 -25.68 8.57
N ALA A 124 -19.40 -25.60 9.21
CA ALA A 124 -19.51 -25.50 10.66
C ALA A 124 -20.85 -26.02 11.16
N ALA A 125 -20.84 -26.78 12.24
CA ALA A 125 -22.04 -27.29 12.88
C ALA A 125 -21.92 -27.30 14.41
N GLY A 126 -23.05 -27.15 15.08
CA GLY A 126 -23.21 -27.49 16.49
C GLY A 126 -23.81 -28.89 16.62
N LEU A 127 -23.42 -29.61 17.66
CA LEU A 127 -23.90 -30.96 17.93
C LEU A 127 -24.01 -31.24 19.42
N ALA A 128 -24.89 -32.17 19.78
CA ALA A 128 -25.06 -32.72 21.12
C ALA A 128 -25.29 -34.23 21.03
N LEU A 129 -24.66 -34.98 21.93
CA LEU A 129 -24.80 -36.43 22.06
C LEU A 129 -24.70 -36.86 23.52
N LYS A 130 -25.20 -38.06 23.82
CA LYS A 130 -24.98 -38.69 25.13
C LYS A 130 -23.52 -39.11 25.28
N LYS A 131 -22.96 -38.97 26.48
CA LYS A 131 -21.55 -39.30 26.76
C LYS A 131 -21.21 -40.77 26.47
N GLU A 132 -22.17 -41.67 26.65
CA GLU A 132 -22.04 -43.10 26.31
C GLU A 132 -21.89 -43.37 24.81
N ASN A 133 -22.36 -42.46 23.95
CA ASN A 133 -22.23 -42.59 22.49
C ASN A 133 -20.93 -41.98 21.96
N LEU A 134 -20.08 -41.38 22.80
CA LEU A 134 -18.92 -40.60 22.35
C LEU A 134 -17.91 -41.44 21.56
N GLU A 135 -17.59 -42.63 22.04
CA GLU A 135 -16.64 -43.54 21.39
C GLU A 135 -17.19 -44.05 20.05
N ALA A 136 -18.43 -44.55 20.06
CA ALA A 136 -19.12 -45.01 18.87
C ALA A 136 -19.26 -43.90 17.81
N PHE A 137 -19.55 -42.67 18.25
CA PHE A 137 -19.65 -41.52 17.36
C PHE A 137 -18.30 -41.16 16.75
N THR A 138 -17.23 -41.16 17.55
CA THR A 138 -15.87 -40.84 17.09
C THR A 138 -15.44 -41.81 15.99
N GLN A 139 -15.64 -43.12 16.21
CA GLN A 139 -15.31 -44.13 15.22
C GLN A 139 -16.18 -44.00 13.95
N LYS A 140 -17.50 -43.86 14.12
CA LYS A 140 -18.41 -43.74 12.97
C LYS A 140 -18.13 -42.48 12.14
N PHE A 141 -17.82 -41.36 12.80
CA PHE A 141 -17.50 -40.12 12.13
C PHE A 141 -16.19 -40.23 11.34
N GLU A 142 -15.17 -40.86 11.90
CA GLU A 142 -13.91 -41.18 11.20
C GLU A 142 -14.17 -42.01 9.94
N GLU A 143 -14.93 -43.11 10.04
CA GLU A 143 -15.27 -43.98 8.90
C GLU A 143 -16.04 -43.21 7.81
N VAL A 144 -17.01 -42.37 8.20
CA VAL A 144 -17.78 -41.54 7.27
C VAL A 144 -16.88 -40.52 6.58
N VAL A 145 -16.00 -39.84 7.31
CA VAL A 145 -15.09 -38.86 6.71
C VAL A 145 -14.10 -39.56 5.78
N GLN A 146 -13.46 -40.64 6.21
CA GLN A 146 -12.51 -41.40 5.41
C GLN A 146 -13.12 -41.90 4.10
N ALA A 147 -14.39 -42.34 4.11
CA ALA A 147 -15.08 -42.79 2.91
C ALA A 147 -15.45 -41.68 1.91
N ASN A 148 -15.55 -40.42 2.38
CA ASN A 148 -16.12 -39.33 1.59
C ASN A 148 -15.15 -38.16 1.33
N ILE A 149 -14.05 -38.02 2.09
CA ILE A 149 -13.08 -36.95 1.90
C ILE A 149 -12.02 -37.34 0.88
N HIS A 150 -11.70 -36.43 -0.05
CA HIS A 150 -10.59 -36.64 -0.97
C HIS A 150 -9.27 -36.39 -0.22
N PRO A 151 -8.24 -37.25 -0.33
CA PRO A 151 -6.97 -37.08 0.39
C PRO A 151 -6.29 -35.73 0.18
N GLU A 152 -6.48 -35.09 -0.99
CA GLU A 152 -5.96 -33.75 -1.27
C GLU A 152 -6.56 -32.67 -0.36
N LEU A 153 -7.78 -32.86 0.16
CA LEU A 153 -8.42 -31.93 1.09
C LEU A 153 -7.80 -32.00 2.50
N LEU A 154 -6.92 -32.98 2.76
CA LEU A 154 -6.14 -33.07 4.00
C LEU A 154 -4.77 -32.37 3.90
N ILE A 155 -4.45 -31.83 2.72
CA ILE A 155 -3.19 -31.14 2.47
C ILE A 155 -3.49 -29.64 2.42
N PRO A 156 -2.82 -28.82 3.25
CA PRO A 156 -2.98 -27.38 3.17
C PRO A 156 -2.50 -26.88 1.82
N VAL A 157 -3.41 -26.29 1.04
CA VAL A 157 -3.10 -25.69 -0.27
C VAL A 157 -2.76 -24.22 -0.08
N LEU A 158 -1.65 -23.79 -0.66
CA LEU A 158 -1.30 -22.38 -0.79
C LEU A 158 -1.66 -21.92 -2.21
N GLU A 159 -2.74 -21.16 -2.32
CA GLU A 159 -3.12 -20.49 -3.55
C GLU A 159 -2.41 -19.13 -3.64
N TYR A 160 -1.98 -18.78 -4.84
CA TYR A 160 -1.43 -17.46 -5.15
C TYR A 160 -2.15 -16.88 -6.38
N ASP A 161 -2.38 -15.57 -6.37
CA ASP A 161 -3.09 -14.86 -7.43
C ASP A 161 -2.17 -14.55 -8.61
N ILE A 162 -0.90 -14.25 -8.33
CA ILE A 162 0.06 -13.80 -9.33
C ILE A 162 1.48 -14.24 -8.98
N GLU A 163 2.18 -14.76 -9.99
CA GLU A 163 3.63 -14.97 -9.93
C GLU A 163 4.33 -13.70 -10.41
N LEU A 164 5.28 -13.20 -9.62
CA LEU A 164 6.11 -12.06 -9.98
C LEU A 164 7.50 -12.15 -9.38
N ALA A 165 8.45 -11.43 -9.98
CA ALA A 165 9.77 -11.25 -9.41
C ALA A 165 9.75 -10.19 -8.29
N ILE A 166 10.60 -10.37 -7.28
CA ILE A 166 10.67 -9.48 -6.11
C ILE A 166 11.06 -8.05 -6.51
N ASN A 167 11.85 -7.88 -7.56
CA ASN A 167 12.24 -6.57 -8.09
C ASN A 167 11.09 -5.82 -8.78
N GLU A 168 10.01 -6.50 -9.18
CA GLU A 168 8.82 -5.88 -9.75
C GLU A 168 7.93 -5.21 -8.68
N ILE A 169 8.16 -5.54 -7.41
CA ILE A 169 7.47 -4.95 -6.27
C ILE A 169 8.07 -3.59 -5.96
N THR A 170 7.62 -2.61 -6.74
CA THR A 170 7.99 -1.20 -6.57
C THR A 170 7.05 -0.50 -5.58
N PRO A 171 7.43 0.66 -5.03
CA PRO A 171 6.50 1.48 -4.26
C PRO A 171 5.22 1.85 -5.01
N SER A 172 5.27 1.95 -6.34
CA SER A 172 4.09 2.17 -7.19
C SER A 172 3.17 0.96 -7.21
N PHE A 173 3.74 -0.25 -7.32
CA PHE A 173 3.02 -1.51 -7.22
C PHE A 173 2.29 -1.61 -5.87
N CYS A 174 3.00 -1.36 -4.76
CA CYS A 174 2.40 -1.40 -3.42
C CYS A 174 1.23 -0.42 -3.28
N ARG A 175 1.39 0.84 -3.71
CA ARG A 175 0.30 1.84 -3.72
C ARG A 175 -0.87 1.42 -4.60
N THR A 176 -0.61 0.72 -5.71
CA THR A 176 -1.64 0.21 -6.60
C THR A 176 -2.43 -0.90 -5.93
N ILE A 177 -1.76 -1.88 -5.30
CA ILE A 177 -2.41 -2.93 -4.52
C ILE A 177 -3.33 -2.33 -3.45
N GLN A 178 -2.88 -1.31 -2.72
CA GLN A 178 -3.72 -0.67 -1.69
C GLN A 178 -5.03 -0.06 -2.24
N ARG A 179 -5.06 0.36 -3.50
CA ARG A 179 -6.27 0.90 -4.14
C ARG A 179 -7.34 -0.17 -4.38
N PHE A 180 -6.99 -1.46 -4.33
CA PHE A 180 -7.96 -2.57 -4.35
C PHE A 180 -8.66 -2.77 -3.01
N GLY A 181 -8.25 -2.07 -1.96
CA GLY A 181 -8.96 -2.07 -0.68
C GLY A 181 -10.36 -1.43 -0.76
N PRO A 182 -11.23 -1.67 0.24
CA PRO A 182 -10.96 -2.39 1.48
C PRO A 182 -10.88 -3.91 1.26
N PHE A 183 -9.90 -4.54 1.91
CA PHE A 183 -9.73 -5.98 1.89
C PHE A 183 -10.54 -6.65 3.00
N GLY A 184 -11.07 -7.82 2.70
CA GLY A 184 -11.89 -8.61 3.62
C GLY A 184 -12.47 -9.84 2.93
N PRO A 185 -13.45 -10.51 3.54
CA PRO A 185 -14.20 -11.57 2.87
C PRO A 185 -14.71 -11.10 1.50
N GLU A 186 -14.59 -11.93 0.47
CA GLU A 186 -14.91 -11.62 -0.95
C GLU A 186 -13.92 -10.69 -1.68
N ASN A 187 -12.99 -10.06 -0.99
CA ASN A 187 -11.90 -9.25 -1.58
C ASN A 187 -10.64 -9.40 -0.73
N MET A 188 -10.08 -10.62 -0.71
CA MET A 188 -8.88 -10.91 0.06
C MET A 188 -7.69 -10.11 -0.50
N LYS A 189 -6.69 -9.84 0.33
CA LYS A 189 -5.44 -9.26 -0.16
C LYS A 189 -4.82 -10.23 -1.19
N PRO A 190 -4.29 -9.71 -2.31
CA PRO A 190 -3.62 -10.55 -3.28
C PRO A 190 -2.44 -11.29 -2.64
N VAL A 191 -2.41 -12.62 -2.82
CA VAL A 191 -1.29 -13.48 -2.47
C VAL A 191 -0.37 -13.55 -3.67
N LEU A 192 0.86 -13.13 -3.45
CA LEU A 192 1.91 -13.05 -4.44
C LEU A 192 2.83 -14.27 -4.30
N TYR A 193 3.34 -14.77 -5.41
CA TYR A 193 4.30 -15.85 -5.44
C TYR A 193 5.58 -15.43 -6.17
N SER A 194 6.74 -15.75 -5.57
CA SER A 194 8.04 -15.53 -6.19
C SER A 194 8.89 -16.79 -6.11
N LYS A 195 9.37 -17.23 -7.27
CA LYS A 195 10.32 -18.35 -7.39
C LYS A 195 11.74 -17.94 -7.03
N ASN A 196 12.52 -18.86 -6.49
CA ASN A 196 13.96 -18.69 -6.30
C ASN A 196 14.36 -17.41 -5.53
N ALA A 197 13.52 -16.97 -4.59
CA ALA A 197 13.87 -15.92 -3.66
C ALA A 197 15.06 -16.35 -2.79
N LYS A 198 15.87 -15.40 -2.37
CA LYS A 198 17.00 -15.63 -1.46
C LYS A 198 16.95 -14.59 -0.37
N ASN A 199 17.43 -14.97 0.80
CA ASN A 199 17.63 -14.01 1.86
C ASN A 199 18.94 -13.26 1.62
N LYS A 200 18.90 -11.92 1.47
CA LYS A 200 20.11 -11.12 1.22
C LYS A 200 20.90 -10.82 2.49
N TYR A 201 20.28 -11.00 3.66
CA TYR A 201 20.91 -10.87 4.97
C TYR A 201 20.56 -12.08 5.84
N PRO A 202 21.34 -12.42 6.88
CA PRO A 202 20.98 -13.54 7.75
C PRO A 202 19.57 -13.38 8.35
N PRO A 203 18.71 -14.41 8.26
CA PRO A 203 17.38 -14.39 8.86
C PRO A 203 17.48 -14.30 10.38
N LYS A 204 16.45 -13.77 11.04
CA LYS A 204 16.41 -13.67 12.50
C LYS A 204 15.06 -14.09 13.04
N VAL A 205 15.06 -14.87 14.11
CA VAL A 205 13.86 -15.07 14.91
C VAL A 205 13.58 -13.80 15.70
N VAL A 206 12.35 -13.32 15.67
CA VAL A 206 11.88 -12.13 16.38
C VAL A 206 10.64 -12.47 17.20
N GLY A 207 10.53 -11.90 18.39
CA GLY A 207 9.52 -12.32 19.36
C GLY A 207 9.79 -13.74 19.85
N GLU A 208 8.73 -14.52 20.03
CA GLU A 208 8.83 -15.92 20.50
C GLU A 208 9.02 -16.91 19.34
N ASN A 209 8.36 -16.68 18.20
CA ASN A 209 8.24 -17.71 17.15
C ASN A 209 8.12 -17.17 15.71
N HIS A 210 8.38 -15.87 15.46
CA HIS A 210 8.28 -15.27 14.12
C HIS A 210 9.66 -15.19 13.45
N LEU A 211 9.69 -15.22 12.12
CA LEU A 211 10.91 -15.14 11.33
C LEU A 211 10.96 -13.83 10.55
N LYS A 212 12.01 -13.04 10.77
CA LYS A 212 12.30 -11.82 10.00
C LYS A 212 13.31 -12.12 8.90
N LEU A 213 12.96 -11.68 7.69
CA LEU A 213 13.67 -11.97 6.44
C LEU A 213 13.91 -10.67 5.67
N PHE A 214 14.94 -10.68 4.82
CA PHE A 214 15.11 -9.68 3.77
C PHE A 214 15.22 -10.42 2.43
N ILE A 215 14.09 -10.58 1.76
CA ILE A 215 13.97 -11.42 0.57
C ILE A 215 14.32 -10.63 -0.69
N GLY A 216 14.98 -11.28 -1.64
CA GLY A 216 15.23 -10.71 -2.96
C GLY A 216 15.70 -11.75 -3.96
N GLN A 217 15.81 -11.35 -5.23
CA GLN A 217 16.39 -12.16 -6.31
C GLN A 217 17.69 -11.47 -6.79
N GLU A 218 18.05 -11.61 -8.08
CA GLU A 218 19.27 -10.99 -8.65
C GLU A 218 19.35 -9.49 -8.33
N GLU A 219 18.24 -8.77 -8.49
CA GLU A 219 18.10 -7.34 -8.17
C GLU A 219 16.96 -7.09 -7.16
N GLY A 220 16.98 -5.94 -6.48
CA GLY A 220 15.92 -5.53 -5.55
C GLY A 220 15.87 -6.31 -4.22
N GLY A 221 14.95 -5.94 -3.32
CA GLY A 221 14.75 -6.66 -2.07
C GLY A 221 13.69 -6.02 -1.19
N LEU A 222 13.09 -6.83 -0.32
CA LEU A 222 11.98 -6.45 0.55
C LEU A 222 12.20 -6.99 1.97
N ASP A 223 11.90 -6.17 2.96
CA ASP A 223 11.68 -6.66 4.31
C ASP A 223 10.44 -7.56 4.33
N ALA A 224 10.56 -8.73 4.95
CA ALA A 224 9.46 -9.65 5.14
C ALA A 224 9.43 -10.16 6.58
N ILE A 225 8.21 -10.41 7.07
CA ILE A 225 7.96 -11.08 8.34
C ILE A 225 7.07 -12.29 8.10
N ALA A 226 7.54 -13.43 8.57
CA ALA A 226 6.86 -14.71 8.46
C ALA A 226 6.43 -15.11 9.87
N PHE A 227 5.15 -14.87 10.18
CA PHE A 227 4.58 -15.13 11.49
C PHE A 227 4.51 -16.63 11.78
N ASN A 228 4.95 -17.04 12.97
CA ASN A 228 4.99 -18.44 13.44
C ASN A 228 5.87 -19.40 12.61
N LEU A 229 6.74 -18.89 11.73
CA LEU A 229 7.54 -19.69 10.80
C LEU A 229 9.02 -19.79 11.19
N HIS A 230 9.36 -19.65 12.48
CA HIS A 230 10.75 -19.74 12.96
C HIS A 230 11.45 -21.07 12.64
N HIS A 231 10.72 -22.17 12.49
CA HIS A 231 11.28 -23.48 12.11
C HIS A 231 11.86 -23.49 10.68
N TYR A 232 11.51 -22.51 9.84
CA TYR A 232 12.14 -22.29 8.53
C TYR A 232 13.47 -21.54 8.60
N LEU A 233 13.94 -21.16 9.81
CA LEU A 233 15.21 -20.45 9.97
C LEU A 233 16.35 -21.17 9.25
N GLU A 234 16.60 -22.45 9.55
CA GLU A 234 17.66 -23.24 8.91
C GLU A 234 17.46 -23.36 7.38
N PRO A 235 16.27 -23.77 6.87
CA PRO A 235 16.02 -23.84 5.42
C PRO A 235 16.35 -22.56 4.64
N VAL A 236 16.19 -21.38 5.24
CA VAL A 236 16.38 -20.08 4.55
C VAL A 236 17.70 -19.37 4.91
N GLN A 237 18.57 -19.97 5.74
CA GLN A 237 19.76 -19.31 6.31
C GLN A 237 21.03 -19.40 5.47
N ASP A 238 21.05 -20.17 4.37
CA ASP A 238 22.27 -20.41 3.57
C ASP A 238 22.34 -19.62 2.25
N GLY A 239 21.46 -18.64 2.04
CA GLY A 239 21.33 -17.97 0.73
C GLY A 239 20.87 -18.93 -0.40
N LYS A 240 20.43 -20.13 -0.04
CA LYS A 240 19.79 -21.09 -0.93
C LYS A 240 18.50 -20.47 -1.47
N PRO A 241 18.21 -20.64 -2.77
CA PRO A 241 16.95 -20.21 -3.33
C PRO A 241 15.80 -20.99 -2.69
N PHE A 242 14.73 -20.28 -2.37
CA PHE A 242 13.46 -20.83 -1.90
C PHE A 242 12.31 -20.13 -2.59
N ASP A 243 11.18 -20.81 -2.70
CA ASP A 243 9.95 -20.23 -3.21
C ASP A 243 9.16 -19.63 -2.06
N ILE A 244 8.44 -18.54 -2.30
CA ILE A 244 7.69 -17.83 -1.26
C ILE A 244 6.34 -17.33 -1.76
N CYS A 245 5.29 -17.61 -0.98
CA CYS A 245 3.98 -16.96 -1.08
C CYS A 245 3.87 -15.89 0.02
N TYR A 246 3.40 -14.69 -0.33
CA TYR A 246 3.35 -13.57 0.60
C TYR A 246 2.30 -12.53 0.20
N THR A 247 1.87 -11.72 1.16
CA THR A 247 1.02 -10.54 0.89
C THR A 247 1.83 -9.28 1.15
N ILE A 248 1.50 -8.19 0.44
CA ILE A 248 2.13 -6.90 0.68
C ILE A 248 1.37 -6.16 1.76
N GLU A 249 2.10 -5.77 2.81
CA GLU A 249 1.59 -4.88 3.84
C GLU A 249 2.46 -3.63 3.96
N GLU A 250 1.81 -2.47 4.08
CA GLU A 250 2.52 -1.25 4.46
C GLU A 250 2.68 -1.24 5.98
N ASN A 251 3.93 -1.39 6.43
CA ASN A 251 4.25 -1.32 7.84
C ASN A 251 4.20 0.12 8.34
N VAL A 252 3.20 0.43 9.18
CA VAL A 252 3.08 1.68 9.91
C VAL A 252 3.44 1.44 11.37
N TRP A 253 4.71 1.63 11.75
CA TRP A 253 5.15 1.48 13.14
C TRP A 253 5.32 2.86 13.79
N ASN A 254 4.58 3.14 14.88
CA ASN A 254 4.55 4.46 15.53
C ASN A 254 4.22 5.64 14.58
N GLY A 255 3.38 5.41 13.55
CA GLY A 255 3.09 6.44 12.54
C GLY A 255 4.26 6.77 11.61
N LYS A 256 5.32 5.95 11.59
CA LYS A 256 6.45 6.04 10.66
C LYS A 256 6.57 4.77 9.81
N VAL A 257 6.60 4.99 8.50
CA VAL A 257 7.03 4.00 7.50
C VAL A 257 8.56 3.89 7.56
N ASN A 258 9.08 2.67 7.40
CA ASN A 258 10.49 2.26 7.50
C ASN A 258 11.49 3.34 6.99
N VAL A 259 12.44 3.76 7.84
CA VAL A 259 13.38 4.84 7.54
C VAL A 259 14.54 4.31 6.68
N GLN A 260 14.27 4.02 5.41
CA GLN A 260 15.25 4.38 4.40
C GLN A 260 15.19 5.91 4.30
N ALA A 261 16.33 6.60 4.44
CA ALA A 261 16.36 8.05 4.27
C ALA A 261 15.94 8.38 2.82
N VAL A 262 14.66 8.71 2.63
CA VAL A 262 14.06 8.99 1.31
C VAL A 262 14.79 10.16 0.64
N VAL A 263 15.22 11.12 1.44
CA VAL A 263 16.09 12.22 1.05
C VAL A 263 17.20 12.34 2.10
N ASN A 264 18.45 12.23 1.65
CA ASN A 264 19.65 12.14 2.47
C ASN A 264 20.68 13.16 1.98
N HIS A 265 20.79 14.28 2.70
CA HIS A 265 21.73 15.36 2.39
C HIS A 265 21.63 15.94 0.96
N VAL A 266 20.42 16.00 0.41
CA VAL A 266 20.14 16.66 -0.89
C VAL A 266 20.11 18.18 -0.71
N SER A 267 20.87 18.88 -1.55
CA SER A 267 20.91 20.35 -1.60
C SER A 267 20.64 20.82 -3.03
N VAL A 268 19.51 21.48 -3.24
CA VAL A 268 19.07 22.01 -4.54
C VAL A 268 18.93 23.52 -4.42
N ASN A 269 19.46 24.25 -5.39
CA ASN A 269 19.27 25.68 -5.55
C ASN A 269 18.62 25.97 -6.90
N VAL A 270 17.76 26.99 -6.96
CA VAL A 270 17.07 27.45 -8.17
C VAL A 270 17.09 28.96 -8.20
N GLU A 271 17.57 29.53 -9.29
CA GLU A 271 17.58 30.98 -9.49
C GLU A 271 16.36 31.44 -10.32
N GLN A 272 15.97 32.71 -10.19
CA GLN A 272 14.94 33.28 -11.06
C GLN A 272 15.45 33.31 -12.51
N GLY A 273 14.58 32.94 -13.45
CA GLY A 273 14.96 32.84 -14.87
C GLY A 273 15.85 31.62 -15.18
N GLU A 274 15.95 30.64 -14.28
CA GLU A 274 16.63 29.35 -14.48
C GLU A 274 15.61 28.20 -14.51
N ILE A 275 15.83 27.21 -15.39
CA ILE A 275 15.11 25.93 -15.36
C ILE A 275 16.03 24.85 -14.78
N VAL A 276 15.73 24.41 -13.57
CA VAL A 276 16.46 23.37 -12.86
C VAL A 276 15.72 22.04 -12.91
N GLY A 277 16.38 21.00 -13.43
CA GLY A 277 15.88 19.63 -13.40
C GLY A 277 16.22 18.92 -12.09
N LEU A 278 15.29 18.14 -11.57
CA LEU A 278 15.51 17.16 -10.51
C LEU A 278 15.14 15.78 -11.06
N LEU A 279 16.12 15.06 -11.60
CA LEU A 279 15.90 13.78 -12.28
C LEU A 279 16.42 12.61 -11.45
N GLY A 280 16.08 11.38 -11.83
CA GLY A 280 16.48 10.17 -11.11
C GLY A 280 15.45 9.05 -11.24
N PRO A 281 15.79 7.80 -10.88
CA PRO A 281 14.85 6.69 -10.96
C PRO A 281 13.66 6.86 -10.01
N ASN A 282 12.64 6.02 -10.21
CA ASN A 282 11.50 5.97 -9.30
C ASN A 282 11.96 5.58 -7.89
N GLY A 283 11.44 6.27 -6.87
CA GLY A 283 11.87 6.07 -5.48
C GLY A 283 13.13 6.83 -5.07
N ALA A 284 13.77 7.60 -5.95
CA ALA A 284 14.99 8.35 -5.62
C ALA A 284 14.78 9.58 -4.70
N GLY A 285 13.54 9.90 -4.32
CA GLY A 285 13.21 11.01 -3.40
C GLY A 285 12.78 12.32 -4.07
N LYS A 286 12.52 12.34 -5.37
CA LYS A 286 12.14 13.55 -6.16
C LYS A 286 10.88 14.23 -5.62
N THR A 287 9.74 13.53 -5.63
CA THR A 287 8.45 14.03 -5.14
C THR A 287 8.51 14.40 -3.65
N THR A 288 9.22 13.62 -2.84
CA THR A 288 9.45 13.95 -1.42
C THR A 288 10.22 15.25 -1.25
N THR A 289 11.21 15.51 -2.11
CA THR A 289 11.96 16.79 -2.13
C THR A 289 11.04 17.94 -2.50
N PHE A 290 10.20 17.78 -3.52
CA PHE A 290 9.17 18.77 -3.90
C PHE A 290 8.21 19.06 -2.75
N TYR A 291 7.67 18.02 -2.11
CA TYR A 291 6.74 18.15 -0.97
C TYR A 291 7.38 18.90 0.21
N MET A 292 8.67 18.70 0.46
CA MET A 292 9.40 19.49 1.45
C MET A 292 9.55 20.94 1.03
N MET A 293 9.89 21.21 -0.23
CA MET A 293 10.04 22.57 -0.78
C MET A 293 8.73 23.37 -0.80
N VAL A 294 7.59 22.73 -1.05
CA VAL A 294 6.28 23.38 -1.00
C VAL A 294 5.65 23.37 0.40
N GLY A 295 6.22 22.64 1.37
CA GLY A 295 5.75 22.65 2.76
C GLY A 295 4.57 21.72 3.04
N LEU A 296 4.39 20.67 2.23
CA LEU A 296 3.47 19.56 2.51
C LEU A 296 4.08 18.56 3.49
N ILE A 297 5.39 18.35 3.42
CA ILE A 297 6.16 17.51 4.35
C ILE A 297 7.23 18.38 5.03
N LYS A 298 7.51 18.11 6.31
CA LYS A 298 8.60 18.77 7.03
C LYS A 298 9.88 17.94 6.90
N PRO A 299 11.04 18.55 6.56
CA PRO A 299 12.31 17.83 6.56
C PRO A 299 12.70 17.43 8.00
N ASP A 300 13.26 16.24 8.18
CA ASP A 300 13.83 15.82 9.48
C ASP A 300 15.07 16.67 9.85
N LYS A 301 15.89 17.02 8.85
CA LYS A 301 17.08 17.86 8.96
C LYS A 301 17.25 18.72 7.70
N GLY A 302 17.96 19.84 7.82
CA GLY A 302 18.16 20.80 6.72
C GLY A 302 17.22 22.00 6.83
N ARG A 303 17.33 22.93 5.87
CA ARG A 303 16.58 24.18 5.86
C ARG A 303 16.20 24.54 4.44
N ILE A 304 15.07 25.23 4.29
CA ILE A 304 14.54 25.68 3.01
C ILE A 304 14.45 27.19 3.07
N PHE A 305 15.03 27.86 2.07
CA PHE A 305 15.06 29.31 1.98
C PHE A 305 14.39 29.79 0.71
N LEU A 306 13.78 30.96 0.80
CA LEU A 306 13.40 31.79 -0.34
C LEU A 306 14.17 33.10 -0.17
N ASP A 307 15.14 33.33 -1.04
CA ASP A 307 16.17 34.35 -0.85
C ASP A 307 16.84 34.19 0.53
N ASN A 308 16.78 35.21 1.39
CA ASN A 308 17.33 35.17 2.75
C ASN A 308 16.31 34.71 3.81
N LEU A 309 15.07 34.40 3.43
CA LEU A 309 14.00 34.05 4.34
C LEU A 309 13.89 32.53 4.51
N GLU A 310 14.04 32.04 5.74
CA GLU A 310 13.83 30.63 6.04
C GLU A 310 12.34 30.26 6.04
N LEU A 311 11.95 29.32 5.18
CA LEU A 311 10.58 28.81 5.02
C LEU A 311 10.35 27.43 5.65
N THR A 312 11.38 26.81 6.22
CA THR A 312 11.37 25.40 6.69
C THR A 312 10.11 25.00 7.46
N LYS A 313 9.62 25.88 8.35
CA LYS A 313 8.45 25.62 9.21
C LYS A 313 7.12 26.11 8.65
N GLU A 314 7.14 26.88 7.56
CA GLU A 314 5.94 27.48 7.01
C GLU A 314 5.14 26.46 6.18
N PRO A 315 3.81 26.41 6.36
CA PRO A 315 2.92 25.56 5.57
C PRO A 315 2.76 26.08 4.14
N MET A 316 2.29 25.20 3.25
CA MET A 316 2.16 25.46 1.81
C MET A 316 1.47 26.77 1.44
N TYR A 317 0.33 27.09 2.06
CA TYR A 317 -0.43 28.30 1.69
C TYR A 317 0.37 29.61 1.90
N LYS A 318 1.24 29.67 2.93
CA LYS A 318 2.10 30.83 3.16
C LYS A 318 3.28 30.88 2.19
N ARG A 319 3.79 29.73 1.75
CA ARG A 319 4.81 29.65 0.70
C ARG A 319 4.23 30.13 -0.63
N GLY A 320 2.99 29.73 -0.96
CA GLY A 320 2.23 30.24 -2.09
C GLY A 320 2.08 31.76 -2.10
N GLN A 321 1.67 32.34 -0.97
CA GLN A 321 1.57 33.80 -0.82
C GLN A 321 2.89 34.56 -0.95
N ARG A 322 4.03 33.87 -0.82
CA ARG A 322 5.38 34.44 -0.99
C ARG A 322 5.93 34.23 -2.40
N GLY A 323 5.11 33.71 -3.32
CA GLY A 323 5.47 33.56 -4.72
C GLY A 323 6.03 32.19 -5.09
N ILE A 324 5.66 31.12 -4.38
CA ILE A 324 5.99 29.73 -4.74
C ILE A 324 4.75 29.05 -5.33
N GLY A 325 4.73 28.84 -6.65
CA GLY A 325 3.74 28.05 -7.36
C GLY A 325 4.05 26.56 -7.33
N TYR A 326 3.03 25.72 -7.36
CA TYR A 326 3.19 24.27 -7.39
C TYR A 326 2.16 23.63 -8.32
N LEU A 327 2.66 22.85 -9.28
CA LEU A 327 1.90 21.96 -10.11
C LEU A 327 2.15 20.53 -9.64
N ALA A 328 1.11 19.90 -9.09
CA ALA A 328 1.20 18.53 -8.60
C ALA A 328 1.24 17.49 -9.73
N GLN A 329 1.76 16.31 -9.39
CA GLN A 329 1.77 15.13 -10.27
C GLN A 329 0.33 14.67 -10.59
N GLU A 330 -0.56 14.62 -9.60
CA GLU A 330 -1.96 14.26 -9.82
C GLU A 330 -2.78 15.45 -10.33
N ALA A 331 -3.83 15.14 -11.11
CA ALA A 331 -4.71 16.14 -11.70
C ALA A 331 -5.34 17.03 -10.60
N SER A 332 -5.09 18.33 -10.69
CA SER A 332 -5.48 19.32 -9.68
C SER A 332 -6.66 20.19 -10.11
N VAL A 333 -7.11 20.10 -11.37
CA VAL A 333 -8.27 20.86 -11.89
C VAL A 333 -9.54 20.52 -11.10
N PHE A 334 -10.29 21.54 -10.70
CA PHE A 334 -11.63 21.38 -10.16
C PHE A 334 -12.56 20.90 -11.26
N ARG A 335 -12.88 19.60 -11.23
CA ARG A 335 -13.59 18.88 -12.29
C ARG A 335 -14.94 19.49 -12.68
N LYS A 336 -15.65 20.07 -11.71
CA LYS A 336 -17.01 20.61 -11.90
C LYS A 336 -17.04 22.09 -12.24
N LEU A 337 -15.91 22.78 -12.13
CA LEU A 337 -15.76 24.16 -12.57
C LEU A 337 -15.31 24.19 -14.03
N THR A 338 -15.68 25.25 -14.74
CA THR A 338 -15.14 25.57 -16.06
C THR A 338 -13.65 25.92 -15.98
N VAL A 339 -12.95 25.92 -17.12
CA VAL A 339 -11.54 26.35 -17.21
C VAL A 339 -11.37 27.77 -16.65
N GLU A 340 -12.26 28.69 -16.99
CA GLU A 340 -12.24 30.06 -16.49
C GLU A 340 -12.44 30.13 -14.96
N GLU A 341 -13.45 29.42 -14.44
CA GLU A 341 -13.74 29.38 -13.00
C GLU A 341 -12.58 28.76 -12.20
N ASN A 342 -11.89 27.78 -12.80
CA ASN A 342 -10.70 27.16 -12.21
C ASN A 342 -9.57 28.16 -11.96
N ILE A 343 -9.32 29.06 -12.91
CA ILE A 343 -8.30 30.12 -12.82
C ILE A 343 -8.80 31.24 -11.90
N LYS A 344 -10.06 31.67 -12.06
CA LYS A 344 -10.70 32.69 -11.20
C LYS A 344 -10.65 32.33 -9.72
N ALA A 345 -10.89 31.07 -9.36
CA ALA A 345 -10.83 30.60 -7.98
C ALA A 345 -9.48 30.92 -7.29
N ILE A 346 -8.37 30.93 -8.03
CA ILE A 346 -7.06 31.32 -7.51
C ILE A 346 -6.88 32.84 -7.55
N LEU A 347 -7.39 33.53 -8.56
CA LEU A 347 -7.33 34.99 -8.64
C LEU A 347 -8.10 35.69 -7.51
N GLU A 348 -9.24 35.12 -7.09
CA GLU A 348 -10.11 35.66 -6.04
C GLU A 348 -9.45 35.69 -4.66
N ILE A 349 -8.50 34.78 -4.39
CA ILE A 349 -7.75 34.73 -3.13
C ILE A 349 -6.52 35.67 -3.14
N THR A 350 -6.23 36.31 -4.27
CA THR A 350 -5.12 37.29 -4.37
C THR A 350 -5.55 38.67 -3.87
N LYS A 351 -4.58 39.56 -3.65
CA LYS A 351 -4.82 40.96 -3.28
C LYS A 351 -5.19 41.87 -4.48
N LYS A 352 -5.38 41.30 -5.67
CA LYS A 352 -5.68 42.06 -6.90
C LYS A 352 -7.10 42.64 -6.86
N SER A 353 -7.30 43.82 -7.45
CA SER A 353 -8.64 44.36 -7.66
C SER A 353 -9.43 43.51 -8.66
N LYS A 354 -10.77 43.58 -8.66
CA LYS A 354 -11.60 42.84 -9.63
C LYS A 354 -11.20 43.12 -11.09
N GLN A 355 -10.79 44.35 -11.39
CA GLN A 355 -10.30 44.72 -12.72
C GLN A 355 -8.99 43.99 -13.05
N GLN A 356 -8.02 44.02 -12.14
CA GLN A 356 -6.74 43.34 -12.31
C GLN A 356 -6.89 41.80 -12.38
N GLN A 357 -7.84 41.23 -11.64
CA GLN A 357 -8.16 39.82 -11.73
C GLN A 357 -8.69 39.46 -13.12
N ASN A 358 -9.61 40.25 -13.67
CA ASN A 358 -10.12 40.03 -15.03
C ASN A 358 -9.02 40.20 -16.09
N GLU A 359 -8.19 41.24 -15.98
CA GLU A 359 -7.05 41.46 -16.90
C GLU A 359 -6.08 40.27 -16.87
N ARG A 360 -5.75 39.78 -15.67
CA ARG A 360 -4.86 38.62 -15.49
C ARG A 360 -5.48 37.33 -16.02
N LEU A 361 -6.78 37.14 -15.82
CA LEU A 361 -7.50 36.00 -16.37
C LEU A 361 -7.45 35.98 -17.90
N GLU A 362 -7.74 37.10 -18.56
CA GLU A 362 -7.69 37.18 -20.03
C GLU A 362 -6.28 36.90 -20.55
N GLN A 363 -5.24 37.41 -19.86
CA GLN A 363 -3.86 37.08 -20.17
C GLN A 363 -3.58 35.58 -20.09
N LEU A 364 -3.97 34.93 -18.99
CA LEU A 364 -3.74 33.50 -18.78
C LEU A 364 -4.55 32.63 -19.75
N ILE A 365 -5.77 33.03 -20.11
CA ILE A 365 -6.56 32.31 -21.10
C ILE A 365 -5.88 32.36 -22.48
N ASN A 366 -5.36 33.52 -22.88
CA ASN A 366 -4.68 33.72 -24.16
C ASN A 366 -3.31 33.03 -24.21
N GLU A 367 -2.48 33.27 -23.19
CA GLU A 367 -1.11 32.74 -23.13
C GLU A 367 -1.06 31.20 -23.18
N PHE A 368 -2.09 30.54 -22.63
CA PHE A 368 -2.21 29.09 -22.56
C PHE A 368 -3.14 28.48 -23.63
N GLY A 369 -3.64 29.27 -24.58
CA GLY A 369 -4.48 28.80 -25.67
C GLY A 369 -5.77 28.12 -25.19
N LEU A 370 -6.40 28.69 -24.16
CA LEU A 370 -7.57 28.12 -23.47
C LEU A 370 -8.90 28.70 -23.97
N GLU A 371 -8.91 29.57 -24.98
CA GLU A 371 -10.08 30.31 -25.46
C GLU A 371 -11.22 29.37 -25.89
N LYS A 372 -10.88 28.32 -26.65
CA LYS A 372 -11.86 27.37 -27.18
C LYS A 372 -12.54 26.53 -26.10
N VAL A 373 -11.84 26.29 -24.99
CA VAL A 373 -12.31 25.46 -23.87
C VAL A 373 -12.63 26.24 -22.61
N ARG A 374 -12.59 27.58 -22.68
CA ARG A 374 -12.79 28.50 -21.56
C ARG A 374 -14.01 28.17 -20.71
N TYR A 375 -15.13 27.84 -21.37
CA TYR A 375 -16.41 27.51 -20.74
C TYR A 375 -16.67 26.01 -20.60
N SER A 376 -15.73 25.16 -21.04
CA SER A 376 -15.79 23.72 -20.84
C SER A 376 -15.47 23.37 -19.39
N LYS A 377 -16.17 22.38 -18.83
CA LYS A 377 -15.89 21.86 -17.49
C LYS A 377 -14.58 21.08 -17.45
N GLY A 378 -13.88 21.12 -16.32
CA GLY A 378 -12.59 20.46 -16.14
C GLY A 378 -12.60 18.93 -16.35
N ASP A 379 -13.76 18.27 -16.24
CA ASP A 379 -13.93 16.84 -16.57
C ASP A 379 -14.14 16.56 -18.07
N LEU A 380 -14.38 17.58 -18.89
CA LEU A 380 -14.67 17.45 -20.34
C LEU A 380 -13.51 17.84 -21.25
N ILE A 381 -12.42 18.39 -20.71
CA ILE A 381 -11.25 18.81 -21.48
C ILE A 381 -10.22 17.69 -21.64
N SER A 382 -9.47 17.72 -22.73
CA SER A 382 -8.39 16.77 -23.05
C SER A 382 -7.24 16.83 -22.04
N GLY A 383 -6.33 15.85 -22.07
CA GLY A 383 -5.16 15.81 -21.18
C GLY A 383 -4.25 17.04 -21.30
N GLY A 384 -3.93 17.45 -22.53
CA GLY A 384 -3.13 18.65 -22.79
C GLY A 384 -3.82 19.95 -22.36
N GLU A 385 -5.12 20.11 -22.69
CA GLU A 385 -5.91 21.27 -22.24
C GLU A 385 -6.02 21.35 -20.72
N ARG A 386 -6.18 20.19 -20.07
CA ARG A 386 -6.16 20.07 -18.61
C ARG A 386 -4.82 20.54 -18.06
N ARG A 387 -3.70 20.06 -18.60
CA ARG A 387 -2.37 20.43 -18.10
C ARG A 387 -2.09 21.92 -18.28
N ARG A 388 -2.46 22.50 -19.43
CA ARG A 388 -2.37 23.95 -19.65
C ARG A 388 -3.24 24.73 -18.65
N THR A 389 -4.45 24.25 -18.35
CA THR A 389 -5.30 24.84 -17.31
C THR A 389 -4.66 24.80 -15.92
N GLU A 390 -4.00 23.69 -15.55
CA GLU A 390 -3.33 23.56 -14.25
C GLU A 390 -2.13 24.49 -14.12
N ILE A 391 -1.32 24.61 -15.17
CA ILE A 391 -0.18 25.55 -15.19
C ILE A 391 -0.69 26.99 -15.11
N ALA A 392 -1.73 27.35 -15.87
CA ALA A 392 -2.35 28.68 -15.80
C ALA A 392 -2.86 29.00 -14.38
N ARG A 393 -3.46 28.02 -13.69
CA ARG A 393 -3.88 28.18 -12.28
C ARG A 393 -2.71 28.39 -11.33
N ALA A 394 -1.60 27.67 -11.51
CA ALA A 394 -0.40 27.84 -10.68
C ALA A 394 0.20 29.25 -10.86
N LEU A 395 0.06 29.85 -12.04
CA LEU A 395 0.57 31.17 -12.38
C LEU A 395 -0.38 32.33 -12.01
N ALA A 396 -1.65 32.05 -11.73
CA ALA A 396 -2.63 33.05 -11.34
C ALA A 396 -2.23 33.86 -10.09
N ALA A 397 -1.41 33.27 -9.21
CA ALA A 397 -0.89 33.91 -8.01
C ALA A 397 0.35 34.79 -8.25
N ASP A 398 0.83 34.91 -9.49
CA ASP A 398 2.09 35.58 -9.88
C ASP A 398 3.31 35.09 -9.07
N PRO A 399 3.65 33.80 -9.18
CA PRO A 399 4.79 33.25 -8.46
C PRO A 399 6.14 33.72 -9.06
N ASN A 400 7.14 33.89 -8.19
CA ASN A 400 8.53 34.09 -8.56
C ASN A 400 9.23 32.75 -8.88
N PHE A 401 8.75 31.67 -8.27
CA PHE A 401 9.25 30.31 -8.46
C PHE A 401 8.10 29.34 -8.68
N ILE A 402 8.25 28.38 -9.59
CA ILE A 402 7.25 27.33 -9.83
C ILE A 402 7.90 25.95 -9.79
N LEU A 403 7.28 25.03 -9.06
CA LEU A 403 7.66 23.63 -8.99
C LEU A 403 6.70 22.82 -9.88
N LEU A 404 7.24 22.13 -10.88
CA LEU A 404 6.51 21.32 -11.85
C LEU A 404 6.79 19.83 -11.60
N ASP A 405 5.85 19.13 -10.99
CA ASP A 405 5.96 17.68 -10.71
C ASP A 405 5.32 16.87 -11.85
N GLU A 406 6.18 16.28 -12.68
CA GLU A 406 5.87 15.50 -13.89
C GLU A 406 4.94 16.24 -14.88
N PRO A 407 5.34 17.41 -15.41
CA PRO A 407 4.51 18.19 -16.32
C PRO A 407 4.14 17.46 -17.62
N PHE A 408 4.92 16.46 -18.06
CA PHE A 408 4.71 15.75 -19.32
C PHE A 408 3.96 14.43 -19.16
N ALA A 409 3.68 13.99 -17.93
CA ALA A 409 3.06 12.70 -17.67
C ALA A 409 1.62 12.61 -18.22
N GLY A 410 1.35 11.56 -19.00
CA GLY A 410 0.01 11.30 -19.55
C GLY A 410 -0.45 12.32 -20.61
N VAL A 411 0.49 13.08 -21.18
CA VAL A 411 0.26 14.07 -22.24
C VAL A 411 0.76 13.52 -23.58
N ASP A 412 0.03 13.79 -24.66
CA ASP A 412 0.44 13.38 -26.01
C ASP A 412 1.68 14.16 -26.49
N PRO A 413 2.47 13.63 -27.45
CA PRO A 413 3.72 14.26 -27.87
C PRO A 413 3.60 15.71 -28.35
N ILE A 414 2.49 16.09 -28.99
CA ILE A 414 2.28 17.46 -29.47
C ILE A 414 2.10 18.40 -28.28
N ALA A 415 1.27 18.00 -27.31
CA ALA A 415 1.06 18.80 -26.11
C ALA A 415 2.30 18.85 -25.18
N VAL A 416 3.23 17.88 -25.25
CA VAL A 416 4.54 17.99 -24.58
C VAL A 416 5.34 19.17 -25.14
N GLU A 417 5.38 19.36 -26.46
CA GLU A 417 6.08 20.49 -27.11
C GLU A 417 5.46 21.84 -26.72
N ASP A 418 4.13 21.90 -26.62
CA ASP A 418 3.41 23.08 -26.12
C ASP A 418 3.84 23.43 -24.69
N ILE A 419 3.89 22.43 -23.80
CA ILE A 419 4.28 22.62 -22.40
C ILE A 419 5.75 23.06 -22.31
N GLN A 420 6.65 22.45 -23.07
CA GLN A 420 8.05 22.89 -23.15
C GLN A 420 8.17 24.35 -23.56
N SER A 421 7.38 24.77 -24.56
CA SER A 421 7.34 26.16 -25.04
C SER A 421 6.81 27.11 -23.96
N ILE A 422 5.80 26.69 -23.20
CA ILE A 422 5.30 27.43 -22.04
C ILE A 422 6.40 27.58 -20.99
N VAL A 423 7.07 26.50 -20.58
CA VAL A 423 8.13 26.53 -19.57
C VAL A 423 9.27 27.46 -19.99
N ALA A 424 9.65 27.45 -21.28
CA ALA A 424 10.64 28.37 -21.83
C ALA A 424 10.19 29.85 -21.77
N LYS A 425 8.89 30.14 -21.99
CA LYS A 425 8.34 31.50 -21.82
C LYS A 425 8.37 31.96 -20.36
N LEU A 426 8.02 31.08 -19.42
CA LEU A 426 8.06 31.38 -17.98
C LEU A 426 9.46 31.79 -17.53
N LYS A 427 10.48 31.10 -18.04
CA LYS A 427 11.89 31.48 -17.85
C LYS A 427 12.17 32.89 -18.38
N LYS A 428 11.73 33.23 -19.59
CA LYS A 428 11.94 34.56 -20.22
C LYS A 428 11.30 35.72 -19.42
N ILE A 429 10.22 35.46 -18.68
CA ILE A 429 9.61 36.45 -17.77
C ILE A 429 10.19 36.38 -16.34
N ASN A 430 11.37 35.80 -16.18
CA ASN A 430 12.15 35.75 -14.94
C ASN A 430 11.53 34.91 -13.80
N ILE A 431 10.79 33.85 -14.14
CA ILE A 431 10.31 32.86 -13.16
C ILE A 431 11.36 31.75 -13.03
N GLY A 432 11.75 31.40 -11.80
CA GLY A 432 12.61 30.25 -11.53
C GLY A 432 11.80 28.94 -11.52
N ILE A 433 12.27 27.91 -12.20
CA ILE A 433 11.51 26.67 -12.42
C ILE A 433 12.29 25.48 -11.86
N LEU A 434 11.67 24.70 -10.98
CA LEU A 434 12.16 23.37 -10.61
C LEU A 434 11.24 22.33 -11.24
N ILE A 435 11.79 21.46 -12.08
CA ILE A 435 11.02 20.47 -12.85
C ILE A 435 11.54 19.06 -12.59
N THR A 436 10.63 18.10 -12.43
CA THR A 436 10.94 16.67 -12.42
C THR A 436 10.02 15.99 -13.41
N ASP A 437 10.51 14.97 -14.13
CA ASP A 437 9.70 14.12 -14.99
C ASP A 437 10.34 12.74 -15.13
N HIS A 438 9.59 11.78 -15.67
CA HIS A 438 10.12 10.48 -16.09
C HIS A 438 10.59 10.49 -17.54
N ASN A 439 10.14 11.46 -18.35
CA ASN A 439 10.64 11.67 -19.70
C ASN A 439 11.96 12.46 -19.67
N VAL A 440 13.06 11.73 -19.48
CA VAL A 440 14.40 12.29 -19.33
C VAL A 440 14.82 13.12 -20.53
N GLN A 441 14.54 12.65 -21.75
CA GLN A 441 14.93 13.36 -22.97
C GLN A 441 14.25 14.72 -23.06
N GLU A 442 12.95 14.77 -22.80
CA GLU A 442 12.16 15.99 -22.92
C GLU A 442 12.40 16.97 -21.78
N THR A 443 12.89 16.50 -20.63
CA THR A 443 13.25 17.38 -19.52
C THR A 443 14.65 17.94 -19.72
N LEU A 444 15.64 17.10 -20.05
CA LEU A 444 17.01 17.56 -20.30
C LEU A 444 17.10 18.55 -21.47
N SER A 445 16.19 18.48 -22.44
CA SER A 445 16.17 19.40 -23.58
C SER A 445 15.81 20.85 -23.22
N ILE A 446 15.16 21.07 -22.06
CA ILE A 446 14.72 22.40 -21.62
C ILE A 446 15.39 22.90 -20.33
N THR A 447 16.04 22.02 -19.57
CA THR A 447 16.73 22.40 -18.33
C THR A 447 18.06 23.08 -18.60
N ASP A 448 18.36 24.15 -17.88
CA ASP A 448 19.67 24.79 -17.87
C ASP A 448 20.68 23.97 -17.06
N ARG A 449 20.21 23.41 -15.95
CA ARG A 449 21.01 22.63 -15.01
C ARG A 449 20.14 21.55 -14.40
N THR A 450 20.71 20.36 -14.16
CA THR A 450 19.96 19.25 -13.60
C THR A 450 20.73 18.60 -12.45
N TYR A 451 20.01 18.29 -11.37
CA TYR A 451 20.44 17.43 -10.29
C TYR A 451 19.91 16.03 -10.51
N LEU A 452 20.79 15.04 -10.51
CA LEU A 452 20.43 13.64 -10.64
C LEU A 452 20.44 12.97 -9.28
N LEU A 453 19.27 12.53 -8.82
CA LEU A 453 19.05 11.84 -7.55
C LEU A 453 19.15 10.34 -7.75
N PHE A 454 19.82 9.67 -6.81
CA PHE A 454 19.89 8.22 -6.72
C PHE A 454 19.91 7.81 -5.25
N GLU A 455 19.05 6.87 -4.85
CA GLU A 455 18.92 6.40 -3.46
C GLU A 455 18.85 7.53 -2.41
N GLY A 456 18.08 8.58 -2.71
CA GLY A 456 17.89 9.72 -1.82
C GLY A 456 19.07 10.69 -1.75
N LYS A 457 20.12 10.54 -2.56
CA LYS A 457 21.28 11.45 -2.60
C LYS A 457 21.42 12.08 -3.97
N ILE A 458 22.07 13.25 -4.05
CA ILE A 458 22.52 13.80 -5.34
C ILE A 458 23.72 12.98 -5.81
N LEU A 459 23.56 12.27 -6.92
CA LEU A 459 24.64 11.54 -7.59
C LEU A 459 25.54 12.51 -8.35
N LYS A 460 24.93 13.40 -9.12
CA LYS A 460 25.63 14.39 -9.96
C LYS A 460 24.76 15.62 -10.18
N ALA A 461 25.40 16.76 -10.41
CA ALA A 461 24.75 17.97 -10.88
C ALA A 461 25.55 18.52 -12.06
N GLY A 462 24.87 19.03 -13.08
CA GLY A 462 25.53 19.56 -14.29
C GLY A 462 24.53 19.98 -15.36
N THR A 463 25.05 20.39 -16.52
CA THR A 463 24.23 20.63 -17.71
C THR A 463 23.72 19.31 -18.30
N ALA A 464 22.78 19.39 -19.25
CA ALA A 464 22.28 18.21 -19.95
C ALA A 464 23.41 17.44 -20.66
N GLU A 465 24.38 18.15 -21.25
CA GLU A 465 25.54 17.56 -21.92
C GLU A 465 26.46 16.85 -20.93
N GLU A 466 26.82 17.52 -19.83
CA GLU A 466 27.68 16.95 -18.79
C GLU A 466 27.09 15.66 -18.21
N LEU A 467 25.78 15.63 -17.96
CA LEU A 467 25.09 14.45 -17.44
C LEU A 467 24.95 13.34 -18.48
N ALA A 468 24.76 13.68 -19.75
CA ALA A 468 24.65 12.71 -20.85
C ALA A 468 25.99 12.01 -21.14
N GLU A 469 27.11 12.71 -20.94
CA GLU A 469 28.47 12.17 -21.16
C GLU A 469 29.04 11.43 -19.95
N ASP A 470 28.52 11.67 -18.74
CA ASP A 470 29.01 11.05 -17.50
C ASP A 470 28.77 9.52 -17.46
N GLU A 471 29.86 8.75 -17.37
CA GLU A 471 29.81 7.29 -17.38
C GLU A 471 29.00 6.70 -16.22
N GLN A 472 29.05 7.33 -15.04
CA GLN A 472 28.34 6.86 -13.85
C GLN A 472 26.84 7.13 -13.99
N VAL A 473 26.47 8.31 -14.51
CA VAL A 473 25.08 8.66 -14.81
C VAL A 473 24.49 7.74 -15.88
N ARG A 474 25.23 7.44 -16.95
CA ARG A 474 24.82 6.48 -17.98
C ARG A 474 24.65 5.07 -17.44
N ARG A 475 25.55 4.62 -16.57
CA ARG A 475 25.48 3.29 -15.97
C ARG A 475 24.28 3.13 -15.04
N VAL A 476 23.96 4.17 -14.26
CA VAL A 476 22.99 4.09 -13.16
C VAL A 476 21.58 4.56 -13.55
N TYR A 477 21.46 5.45 -14.54
CA TYR A 477 20.16 6.05 -14.90
C TYR A 477 19.86 6.12 -16.40
N LEU A 478 20.73 6.71 -17.22
CA LEU A 478 20.38 7.02 -18.62
C LEU A 478 20.48 5.81 -19.57
N GLY A 479 21.30 4.82 -19.23
CA GLY A 479 21.65 3.70 -20.11
C GLY A 479 22.86 4.02 -21.02
N LYS A 480 23.60 2.97 -21.40
CA LYS A 480 24.85 3.09 -22.19
C LYS A 480 24.65 3.70 -23.58
N ASN A 481 23.46 3.54 -24.16
CA ASN A 481 23.13 3.99 -25.52
C ASN A 481 22.37 5.32 -25.53
N PHE A 482 22.35 6.06 -24.42
CA PHE A 482 21.65 7.34 -24.36
C PHE A 482 22.34 8.40 -25.21
N GLU A 483 21.59 9.02 -26.12
CA GLU A 483 22.01 10.16 -26.92
C GLU A 483 21.09 11.36 -26.66
N LEU A 484 21.67 12.46 -26.19
CA LEU A 484 20.96 13.70 -26.01
C LEU A 484 20.60 14.32 -27.37
N LYS A 485 19.31 14.49 -27.63
CA LYS A 485 18.78 15.16 -28.82
C LYS A 485 18.33 16.55 -28.41
N ARG A 486 19.14 17.57 -28.69
CA ARG A 486 18.65 18.94 -28.64
C ARG A 486 17.78 19.21 -29.86
N LYS A 487 16.54 19.65 -29.64
CA LYS A 487 15.78 20.33 -30.70
C LYS A 487 16.42 21.70 -30.90
N LYS A 488 16.70 22.10 -32.14
CA LYS A 488 17.17 23.46 -32.44
C LYS A 488 16.14 24.44 -31.87
N SER A 489 16.60 25.37 -31.03
CA SER A 489 15.76 26.45 -30.51
C SER A 489 15.13 27.20 -31.68
N VAL A 490 13.84 27.51 -31.56
CA VAL A 490 13.06 28.32 -32.53
C VAL A 490 13.56 29.78 -32.61
N ASP A 491 14.58 30.16 -31.84
CA ASP A 491 15.11 31.53 -31.75
C ASP A 491 16.20 31.90 -32.81
N GLU A 492 16.30 31.20 -33.96
CA GLU A 492 17.17 31.61 -35.09
C GLU A 492 16.40 31.97 -36.39
N GLY A 493 15.12 32.32 -36.31
CA GLY A 493 14.33 32.66 -37.49
C GLY A 493 13.33 33.79 -37.29
N SER A 494 13.60 34.92 -37.95
CA SER A 494 12.78 36.13 -38.20
C SER A 494 12.53 37.10 -37.05
#